data_AF-A0A7X4ALE0-F1
#
_entry.id   AF-A0A7X4ALE0-F1
#
_cell.length_a   1.000
_cell.length_b   1.000
_cell.length_c   1.000
_cell.angle_alpha   90.00
_cell.angle_beta   90.00
_cell.angle_gamma   90.00
#
_symmetry.space_group_name_H-M   'P 1'
#
loop_
_entity.id
_entity.type
_entity.pdbx_description
1 polymer ?
#
loop_
_entity_poly.entity_id
_entity_poly.type
_entity_poly.pdbx_seq_one_letter_code
_entity_poly.pdbx_strand_id
1 'polypeptide(L)'
;MPTDQDQEVREKASRFFPRWEEADLPQPPAITLKSWTALIGPGVLMVGSNIGGGEWLFGPIVTARYGGSLMWIATISIACQVFYNLSIMRYTLYTGEPIFVGFFRTKPGPKFWCGLYLLLDLGGIWPYLASNAAVPLAAVILGHLPGAEDDALVRNLSYVIFLSVLTPLIFGGKIYNAIERMMVTKLVVVLGYLTFVGVMMVSRETWVDIL
;
A
#
# COMPACT_ATOMS: atom_id res chain seq x y z
N MET A 1 -33.25 -13.40 14.12
CA MET A 1 -33.72 -12.08 14.56
C MET A 1 -32.53 -11.34 15.16
N PRO A 2 -32.26 -10.07 14.81
CA PRO A 2 -31.21 -9.28 15.45
C PRO A 2 -31.53 -9.16 16.95
N THR A 3 -30.54 -9.32 17.82
CA THR A 3 -30.71 -9.18 19.27
C THR A 3 -30.89 -7.70 19.65
N ASP A 4 -31.46 -7.40 20.82
CA ASP A 4 -31.66 -6.00 21.28
C ASP A 4 -30.36 -5.18 21.29
N GLN A 5 -29.21 -5.83 21.50
CA GLN A 5 -27.89 -5.18 21.39
C GLN A 5 -27.54 -4.78 19.95
N ASP A 6 -27.91 -5.59 18.95
CA ASP A 6 -27.71 -5.26 17.53
C ASP A 6 -28.53 -4.02 17.16
N GLN A 7 -29.73 -3.88 17.72
CA GLN A 7 -30.60 -2.73 17.50
C GLN A 7 -30.05 -1.44 18.13
N GLU A 8 -29.50 -1.49 19.34
CA GLU A 8 -28.92 -0.32 20.02
C GLU A 8 -27.65 0.20 19.31
N VAL A 9 -26.81 -0.72 18.79
CA VAL A 9 -25.64 -0.36 17.96
C VAL A 9 -26.09 0.26 16.63
N ARG A 10 -27.14 -0.30 16.00
CA ARG A 10 -27.75 0.23 14.77
C ARG A 10 -28.33 1.64 14.98
N GLU A 11 -28.93 1.93 16.13
CA GLU A 11 -29.46 3.26 16.45
C GLU A 11 -28.36 4.32 16.67
N LYS A 12 -27.32 4.01 17.46
CA LYS A 12 -26.25 4.98 17.75
C LYS A 12 -25.45 5.38 16.51
N ALA A 13 -25.22 4.44 15.58
CA ALA A 13 -24.54 4.73 14.31
C ALA A 13 -25.39 5.59 13.36
N SER A 14 -26.72 5.48 13.44
CA SER A 14 -27.65 6.17 12.54
C SER A 14 -27.71 7.70 12.70
N ARG A 15 -27.09 8.25 13.76
CA ARG A 15 -27.02 9.70 14.00
C ARG A 15 -26.09 10.42 13.01
N PHE A 16 -25.09 9.73 12.47
CA PHE A 16 -24.08 10.32 11.57
C PHE A 16 -24.02 9.63 10.20
N PHE A 17 -24.50 8.39 10.07
CA PHE A 17 -24.45 7.62 8.84
C PHE A 17 -25.83 7.01 8.51
N PRO A 18 -26.16 6.81 7.22
CA PRO A 18 -27.38 6.11 6.84
C PRO A 18 -27.41 4.69 7.41
N ARG A 19 -28.61 4.16 7.67
CA ARG A 19 -28.76 2.77 8.14
C ARG A 19 -28.35 1.81 7.02
N TRP A 20 -27.82 0.65 7.38
CA TRP A 20 -27.60 -0.40 6.39
C TRP A 20 -28.95 -0.90 5.89
N GLU A 21 -29.11 -0.89 4.57
CA GLU A 21 -30.21 -1.55 3.90
C GLU A 21 -29.81 -3.02 3.67
N GLU A 22 -30.73 -3.94 3.90
CA GLU A 22 -30.51 -5.35 3.59
C GLU A 22 -30.72 -5.53 2.08
N ALA A 23 -29.66 -5.91 1.38
CA ALA A 23 -29.68 -6.22 -0.05
C ALA A 23 -28.92 -7.53 -0.30
N ASP A 24 -29.37 -8.29 -1.29
CA ASP A 24 -28.64 -9.48 -1.72
C ASP A 24 -27.32 -9.09 -2.40
N LEU A 25 -26.26 -9.82 -2.08
CA LEU A 25 -24.97 -9.63 -2.74
C LEU A 25 -25.10 -9.97 -4.23
N PRO A 26 -24.53 -9.15 -5.13
CA PRO A 26 -24.47 -9.50 -6.54
C PRO A 26 -23.73 -10.84 -6.69
N GLN A 27 -24.18 -11.67 -7.64
CA GLN A 27 -23.53 -12.95 -7.90
C GLN A 27 -22.05 -12.72 -8.24
N PRO A 28 -21.13 -13.55 -7.70
CA PRO A 28 -19.71 -13.40 -7.98
C PRO A 28 -19.50 -13.52 -9.50
N PRO A 29 -18.67 -12.64 -10.10
CA PRO A 29 -18.37 -12.75 -11.52
C PRO A 29 -17.78 -14.13 -11.82
N ALA A 30 -18.28 -14.79 -12.86
CA ALA A 30 -17.79 -16.11 -13.25
C ALA A 30 -16.28 -16.04 -13.52
N ILE A 31 -15.49 -16.76 -12.71
CA ILE A 31 -14.05 -16.87 -12.87
C ILE A 31 -13.78 -17.71 -14.11
N THR A 32 -13.75 -17.05 -15.27
CA THR A 32 -13.27 -17.62 -16.53
C THR A 32 -11.81 -17.20 -16.71
N LEU A 33 -10.98 -18.00 -17.40
CA LEU A 33 -9.58 -17.65 -17.73
C LEU A 33 -9.45 -16.24 -18.36
N LYS A 34 -10.46 -15.78 -19.10
CA LYS A 34 -10.52 -14.41 -19.64
C LYS A 34 -10.86 -13.35 -18.56
N SER A 35 -11.77 -13.66 -17.64
CA SER A 35 -12.15 -12.78 -16.53
C SER A 35 -11.03 -12.56 -15.51
N TRP A 36 -10.05 -13.47 -15.45
CA TRP A 36 -8.90 -13.32 -14.55
C TRP A 36 -8.09 -12.06 -14.87
N THR A 37 -7.95 -11.71 -16.16
CA THR A 37 -7.27 -10.46 -16.58
C THR A 37 -8.01 -9.19 -16.18
N ALA A 38 -9.34 -9.24 -16.02
CA ALA A 38 -10.13 -8.10 -15.54
C ALA A 38 -9.91 -7.84 -14.03
N LEU A 39 -9.56 -8.87 -13.26
CA LEU A 39 -9.21 -8.76 -11.84
C LEU A 39 -7.77 -8.25 -11.62
N ILE A 40 -6.91 -8.39 -12.63
CA ILE A 40 -5.51 -7.94 -12.58
C ILE A 40 -5.44 -6.42 -12.48
N GLY A 41 -6.29 -5.65 -13.17
CA GLY A 41 -6.22 -4.18 -13.15
C GLY A 41 -6.28 -3.58 -11.74
N PRO A 42 -7.38 -3.80 -10.97
CA PRO A 42 -7.50 -3.29 -9.60
C PRO A 42 -6.45 -3.86 -8.65
N GLY A 43 -6.14 -5.16 -8.75
CA GLY A 43 -5.16 -5.83 -7.90
C GLY A 43 -3.73 -5.35 -8.15
N VAL A 44 -3.34 -5.17 -9.41
CA VAL A 44 -2.01 -4.66 -9.81
C VAL A 44 -1.86 -3.20 -9.41
N LEU A 45 -2.92 -2.39 -9.49
CA LEU A 45 -2.89 -1.03 -8.95
C LEU A 45 -2.60 -1.03 -7.44
N MET A 46 -3.28 -1.90 -6.66
CA MET A 46 -3.03 -2.01 -5.22
C MET A 46 -1.61 -2.50 -4.91
N VAL A 47 -1.14 -3.55 -5.61
CA VAL A 47 0.23 -4.07 -5.43
C VAL A 47 1.27 -3.02 -5.84
N GLY A 48 1.07 -2.35 -6.97
CA GLY A 48 1.95 -1.32 -7.49
C GLY A 48 2.02 -0.09 -6.61
N SER A 49 0.94 0.24 -5.89
CA SER A 49 0.91 1.31 -4.89
C SER A 49 1.71 0.96 -3.63
N ASN A 50 1.68 -0.30 -3.21
CA ASN A 50 2.40 -0.75 -2.00
C ASN A 50 3.90 -0.96 -2.23
N ILE A 51 4.32 -1.17 -3.47
CA ILE A 51 5.74 -1.26 -3.83
C ILE A 51 6.25 0.16 -4.11
N GLY A 52 7.26 0.69 -3.40
CA GLY A 52 7.97 1.91 -3.84
C GLY A 52 7.93 3.14 -2.91
N GLY A 53 7.45 3.02 -1.67
CA GLY A 53 7.48 4.09 -0.67
C GLY A 53 8.86 4.39 -0.06
N GLY A 54 9.97 4.03 -0.71
CA GLY A 54 11.36 4.05 -0.20
C GLY A 54 11.65 3.14 0.98
N GLU A 55 10.63 2.61 1.64
CA GLU A 55 10.78 1.54 2.64
C GLU A 55 11.40 0.27 2.03
N TRP A 56 11.41 0.19 0.70
CA TRP A 56 11.97 -0.91 -0.07
C TRP A 56 13.47 -1.10 0.17
N LEU A 57 14.22 -0.03 0.49
CA LEU A 57 15.63 -0.11 0.86
C LEU A 57 15.84 -0.75 2.24
N PHE A 58 14.85 -0.71 3.14
CA PHE A 58 14.99 -1.31 4.47
C PHE A 58 15.17 -2.82 4.40
N GLY A 59 14.49 -3.51 3.47
CA GLY A 59 14.63 -4.96 3.31
C GLY A 59 16.09 -5.38 3.13
N PRO A 60 16.78 -4.92 2.05
CA PRO A 60 18.20 -5.21 1.84
C PRO A 60 19.10 -4.74 2.97
N ILE A 61 18.86 -3.55 3.55
CA ILE A 61 19.67 -3.02 4.65
C ILE A 61 19.58 -3.91 5.89
N VAL A 62 18.36 -4.33 6.25
CA VAL A 62 18.11 -5.19 7.41
C VAL A 62 18.69 -6.59 7.17
N THR A 63 18.47 -7.18 5.99
CA THR A 63 19.03 -8.48 5.64
C THR A 63 20.56 -8.44 5.57
N ALA A 64 21.17 -7.36 5.08
CA ALA A 64 22.63 -7.21 5.04
C ALA A 64 23.25 -7.07 6.45
N ARG A 65 22.54 -6.44 7.39
CA ARG A 65 23.03 -6.24 8.78
C ARG A 65 22.77 -7.42 9.70
N TYR A 66 21.62 -8.08 9.55
CA TYR A 66 21.13 -9.10 10.48
C TYR A 66 20.98 -10.49 9.84
N GLY A 67 21.31 -10.64 8.56
CA GLY A 67 21.15 -11.90 7.82
C GLY A 67 19.68 -12.33 7.69
N GLY A 68 19.47 -13.64 7.55
CA GLY A 68 18.13 -14.25 7.51
C GLY A 68 17.38 -14.26 8.84
N SER A 69 18.05 -13.92 9.95
CA SER A 69 17.50 -14.06 11.31
C SER A 69 16.22 -13.24 11.58
N LEU A 70 15.99 -12.16 10.82
CA LEU A 70 14.81 -11.30 10.95
C LEU A 70 13.71 -11.61 9.91
N MET A 71 13.92 -12.57 9.00
CA MET A 71 12.94 -12.89 7.95
C MET A 71 11.62 -13.42 8.50
N TRP A 72 11.62 -14.07 9.67
CA TRP A 72 10.38 -14.52 10.32
C TRP A 72 9.43 -13.36 10.67
N ILE A 73 9.97 -12.17 11.00
CA ILE A 73 9.16 -10.96 11.26
C ILE A 73 8.45 -10.54 9.97
N ALA A 74 9.16 -10.57 8.84
CA ALA A 74 8.57 -10.29 7.53
C ALA A 74 7.44 -11.29 7.21
N THR A 75 7.64 -12.58 7.49
CA THR A 75 6.61 -13.61 7.29
C THR A 75 5.37 -13.36 8.14
N ILE A 76 5.52 -13.04 9.43
CA ILE A 76 4.39 -12.71 10.31
C ILE A 76 3.69 -11.44 9.82
N SER A 77 4.45 -10.41 9.43
CA SER A 77 3.89 -9.17 8.88
C SER A 77 3.06 -9.43 7.62
N ILE A 78 3.56 -10.24 6.69
CA ILE A 78 2.83 -10.64 5.48
C ILE A 78 1.55 -11.40 5.85
N ALA A 79 1.63 -12.37 6.78
CA ALA A 79 0.46 -13.12 7.21
C ALA A 79 -0.61 -12.19 7.82
N CYS A 80 -0.23 -11.31 8.74
CA CYS A 80 -1.12 -10.31 9.33
C CYS A 80 -1.72 -9.38 8.27
N GLN A 81 -0.91 -8.91 7.31
CA GLN A 81 -1.40 -8.09 6.19
C GLN A 81 -2.42 -8.83 5.33
N VAL A 82 -2.23 -10.12 5.05
CA VAL A 82 -3.19 -10.93 4.31
C VAL A 82 -4.52 -11.01 5.06
N PHE A 83 -4.50 -11.36 6.35
CA PHE A 83 -5.73 -11.43 7.15
C PHE A 83 -6.44 -10.07 7.27
N TYR A 84 -5.67 -9.00 7.46
CA TYR A 84 -6.18 -7.64 7.58
C TYR A 84 -6.84 -7.17 6.27
N ASN A 85 -6.13 -7.29 5.14
CA ASN A 85 -6.67 -6.92 3.83
C ASN A 85 -7.90 -7.76 3.46
N LEU A 86 -7.89 -9.07 3.72
CA LEU A 86 -9.06 -9.93 3.51
C LEU A 86 -10.27 -9.48 4.33
N SER A 87 -10.05 -9.07 5.58
CA SER A 87 -11.11 -8.59 6.46
C SER A 87 -11.70 -7.27 5.96
N ILE A 88 -10.85 -6.35 5.49
CA ILE A 88 -11.27 -5.06 4.91
C ILE A 88 -12.07 -5.25 3.63
N MET A 89 -11.61 -6.13 2.74
CA MET A 89 -12.30 -6.42 1.48
C MET A 89 -13.67 -7.04 1.75
N ARG A 90 -13.77 -8.00 2.69
CA ARG A 90 -15.05 -8.59 3.10
C ARG A 90 -15.99 -7.55 3.69
N TYR A 91 -15.48 -6.67 4.56
CA TYR A 91 -16.28 -5.59 5.12
C TYR A 91 -16.88 -4.71 4.01
N THR A 92 -16.05 -4.27 3.08
CA THR A 92 -16.46 -3.40 1.97
C THR A 92 -17.47 -4.11 1.06
N LEU A 93 -17.27 -5.41 0.81
CA LEU A 93 -18.20 -6.20 0.00
C LEU A 93 -19.56 -6.39 0.67
N TYR A 94 -19.59 -6.58 1.99
CA TYR A 94 -20.83 -6.83 2.74
C TYR A 94 -21.62 -5.56 3.06
N THR A 95 -20.94 -4.43 3.31
CA THR A 95 -21.62 -3.19 3.73
C THR A 95 -21.77 -2.19 2.58
N GLY A 96 -21.02 -2.35 1.49
CA GLY A 96 -20.92 -1.34 0.44
C GLY A 96 -20.18 -0.07 0.87
N GLU A 97 -19.65 -0.02 2.09
CA GLU A 97 -18.97 1.14 2.66
C GLU A 97 -17.47 0.89 2.81
N PRO A 98 -16.62 1.91 2.65
CA PRO A 98 -15.19 1.77 2.92
C PRO A 98 -14.94 1.49 4.41
N ILE A 99 -13.90 0.72 4.72
CA ILE A 99 -13.58 0.34 6.11
C ILE A 99 -13.43 1.53 7.07
N PHE A 100 -12.97 2.69 6.60
CA PHE A 100 -12.86 3.89 7.42
C PHE A 100 -14.22 4.34 7.98
N VAL A 101 -15.30 4.20 7.21
CA VAL A 101 -16.66 4.43 7.69
C VAL A 101 -17.05 3.38 8.73
N GLY A 102 -16.63 2.14 8.52
CA GLY A 102 -16.77 1.08 9.53
C GLY A 102 -16.13 1.42 10.86
N PHE A 103 -14.91 1.96 10.86
CA PHE A 103 -14.27 2.44 12.09
C PHE A 103 -15.07 3.58 12.73
N PHE A 104 -15.58 4.55 11.96
CA PHE A 104 -16.43 5.60 12.52
C PHE A 104 -17.72 5.06 13.16
N ARG A 105 -18.25 3.93 12.68
CA ARG A 105 -19.42 3.25 13.27
C ARG A 105 -19.10 2.48 14.56
N THR A 106 -17.83 2.18 14.86
CA THR A 106 -17.47 1.46 16.10
C THR A 106 -17.31 2.39 17.30
N LYS A 107 -17.51 1.86 18.50
CA LYS A 107 -17.12 2.54 19.75
C LYS A 107 -15.60 2.78 19.71
N PRO A 108 -15.08 3.95 20.13
CA PRO A 108 -15.68 5.02 20.93
C PRO A 108 -16.44 6.12 20.16
N GLY A 109 -16.64 5.96 18.85
CA GLY A 109 -17.53 6.79 18.03
C GLY A 109 -16.84 7.73 17.05
N PRO A 110 -17.60 8.36 16.13
CA PRO A 110 -17.05 9.03 14.94
C PRO A 110 -16.09 10.18 15.25
N LYS A 111 -16.38 10.97 16.30
CA LYS A 111 -15.56 12.13 16.67
C LYS A 111 -14.17 11.74 17.15
N PHE A 112 -14.07 10.66 17.94
CA PHE A 112 -12.78 10.16 18.44
C PHE A 112 -11.95 9.64 17.27
N TRP A 113 -12.53 8.75 16.47
CA TRP A 113 -11.86 8.18 15.30
C TRP A 113 -11.44 9.27 14.32
N CYS A 114 -12.26 10.32 14.14
CA CYS A 114 -11.91 11.45 13.27
C CYS A 114 -10.68 12.18 13.80
N GLY A 115 -10.66 12.53 15.09
CA GLY A 115 -9.50 13.16 15.72
C GLY A 115 -8.24 12.28 15.67
N LEU A 116 -8.39 10.97 15.91
CA LEU A 116 -7.28 10.03 15.84
C LEU A 116 -6.73 9.91 14.42
N TYR A 117 -7.58 9.75 13.42
CA TYR A 117 -7.14 9.66 12.03
C TYR A 117 -6.49 10.96 11.56
N LEU A 118 -7.05 12.12 11.90
CA LEU A 118 -6.40 13.40 11.60
C LEU A 118 -5.04 13.49 12.26
N LEU A 119 -4.90 13.10 13.53
CA LEU A 119 -3.62 13.09 14.23
C LEU A 119 -2.60 12.15 13.58
N LEU A 120 -3.01 10.94 13.18
CA LEU A 120 -2.16 9.99 12.47
C LEU A 120 -1.77 10.51 11.08
N ASP A 121 -2.69 11.19 10.39
CA ASP A 121 -2.49 11.74 9.05
C ASP A 121 -1.59 12.99 9.05
N LEU A 122 -1.48 13.71 10.18
CA LEU A 122 -0.51 14.81 10.32
C LEU A 122 0.93 14.36 10.02
N GLY A 123 1.26 13.10 10.32
CA GLY A 123 2.56 12.51 9.98
C GLY A 123 2.77 12.30 8.46
N GLY A 124 1.67 12.15 7.70
CA GLY A 124 1.67 11.96 6.25
C GLY A 124 1.73 13.26 5.43
N ILE A 125 1.56 14.42 6.07
CA ILE A 125 1.62 15.74 5.40
C ILE A 125 3.04 16.02 4.89
N TRP A 126 4.06 15.50 5.56
CA TRP A 126 5.43 15.70 5.12
C TRP A 126 5.70 14.92 3.83
N PRO A 127 6.47 15.46 2.86
CA PRO A 127 6.80 14.78 1.61
C PRO A 127 7.84 13.66 1.81
N TYR A 128 7.65 12.84 2.85
CA TYR A 128 8.51 11.73 3.23
C TYR A 128 8.67 10.75 2.06
N LEU A 129 7.59 10.42 1.36
CA LEU A 129 7.63 9.54 0.17
C LEU A 129 8.49 10.12 -0.96
N ALA A 130 8.41 11.43 -1.20
CA ALA A 130 9.25 12.08 -2.21
C ALA A 130 10.71 12.12 -1.77
N SER A 131 10.98 12.34 -0.49
CA SER A 131 12.33 12.26 0.09
C SER A 131 12.93 10.87 -0.03
N ASN A 132 12.11 9.86 0.20
CA ASN A 132 12.46 8.46 0.06
C ASN A 132 12.77 8.05 -1.38
N ALA A 133 12.13 8.68 -2.37
CA ALA A 133 12.47 8.51 -3.78
C ALA A 133 13.71 9.32 -4.20
N ALA A 134 13.99 10.45 -3.54
CA ALA A 134 15.14 11.29 -3.82
C ALA A 134 16.48 10.64 -3.45
N VAL A 135 16.54 9.86 -2.37
CA VAL A 135 17.77 9.21 -1.90
C VAL A 135 18.38 8.23 -2.94
N PRO A 136 17.63 7.27 -3.52
CA PRO A 136 18.14 6.45 -4.61
C PRO A 136 18.56 7.25 -5.84
N LEU A 137 17.81 8.30 -6.19
CA LEU A 137 18.14 9.15 -7.34
C LEU A 137 19.44 9.92 -7.10
N ALA A 138 19.63 10.48 -5.91
CA ALA A 138 20.87 11.11 -5.48
C ALA A 138 22.03 10.12 -5.54
N ALA A 139 21.83 8.88 -5.09
CA ALA A 139 22.87 7.86 -5.13
C ALA A 139 23.31 7.51 -6.57
N VAL A 140 22.37 7.49 -7.52
CA VAL A 140 22.69 7.30 -8.95
C VAL A 140 23.48 8.48 -9.52
N ILE A 141 23.13 9.73 -9.12
CA ILE A 141 23.82 10.94 -9.59
C ILE A 141 25.24 11.05 -9.02
N LEU A 142 25.40 10.73 -7.74
CA LEU A 142 26.67 10.85 -7.00
C LEU A 142 27.58 9.63 -7.18
N GLY A 143 27.02 8.47 -7.51
CA GLY A 143 27.76 7.20 -7.58
C GLY A 143 28.08 6.58 -6.21
N HIS A 144 27.61 7.19 -5.12
CA HIS A 144 27.71 6.69 -3.75
C HIS A 144 26.44 7.02 -2.96
N LEU A 145 26.25 6.41 -1.79
CA LEU A 145 25.12 6.77 -0.92
C LEU A 145 25.29 8.22 -0.42
N PRO A 146 24.22 9.05 -0.48
CA PRO A 146 24.29 10.45 -0.05
C PRO A 146 24.56 10.55 1.45
N GLY A 147 25.51 11.42 1.82
CA GLY A 147 25.89 11.70 3.21
C GLY A 147 25.24 12.98 3.75
N ALA A 148 25.65 13.40 4.95
CA ALA A 148 25.18 14.66 5.54
C ALA A 148 25.58 15.90 4.71
N GLU A 149 26.65 15.80 3.93
CA GLU A 149 27.13 16.83 3.01
C GLU A 149 26.23 17.00 1.77
N ASP A 150 25.47 15.96 1.39
CA ASP A 150 24.58 15.94 0.23
C ASP A 150 23.14 16.33 0.57
N ASP A 151 22.86 16.73 1.83
CA ASP A 151 21.50 17.02 2.32
C ASP A 151 20.76 18.04 1.45
N ALA A 152 21.48 19.07 0.99
CA ALA A 152 20.92 20.08 0.10
C ALA A 152 20.48 19.51 -1.25
N LEU A 153 21.27 18.58 -1.82
CA LEU A 153 20.95 17.92 -3.08
C LEU A 153 19.74 17.01 -2.91
N VAL A 154 19.74 16.17 -1.86
CA VAL A 154 18.61 15.26 -1.56
C VAL A 154 17.33 16.07 -1.38
N ARG A 155 17.36 17.13 -0.55
CA ARG A 155 16.20 18.00 -0.32
C ARG A 155 15.66 18.64 -1.60
N ASN A 156 16.55 19.15 -2.45
CA ASN A 156 16.14 19.75 -3.72
C ASN A 156 15.51 18.71 -4.66
N LEU A 157 16.10 17.51 -4.76
CA LEU A 157 15.51 16.40 -5.52
C LEU A 157 14.15 15.99 -4.95
N SER A 158 13.97 15.96 -3.63
CA SER A 158 12.68 15.68 -3.00
C SER A 158 11.59 16.65 -3.46
N TYR A 159 11.89 17.94 -3.52
CA TYR A 159 10.94 18.96 -4.00
C TYR A 159 10.66 18.80 -5.50
N VAL A 160 11.69 18.55 -6.32
CA VAL A 160 11.51 18.32 -7.75
C VAL A 160 10.66 17.08 -8.00
N ILE A 161 10.92 15.98 -7.31
CA ILE A 161 10.13 14.75 -7.41
C ILE A 161 8.70 15.01 -6.96
N PHE A 162 8.49 15.66 -5.82
CA PHE A 162 7.17 15.99 -5.32
C PHE A 162 6.35 16.80 -6.34
N LEU A 163 6.94 17.84 -6.94
CA LEU A 163 6.30 18.63 -7.98
C LEU A 163 6.08 17.82 -9.26
N SER A 164 7.03 16.94 -9.63
CA SER A 164 6.92 16.11 -10.84
C SER A 164 5.74 15.14 -10.78
N VAL A 165 5.36 14.65 -9.59
CA VAL A 165 4.19 13.77 -9.38
C VAL A 165 2.88 14.46 -9.78
N LEU A 166 2.82 15.79 -9.76
CA LEU A 166 1.65 16.55 -10.23
C LEU A 166 1.50 16.50 -11.77
N THR A 167 2.59 16.25 -12.50
CA THR A 167 2.60 16.23 -13.98
C THR A 167 1.65 15.17 -14.57
N PRO A 168 1.74 13.87 -14.22
CA PRO A 168 0.78 12.88 -14.72
C PRO A 168 -0.66 13.15 -14.27
N LEU A 169 -0.86 13.88 -13.16
CA LEU A 169 -2.19 14.28 -12.69
C LEU A 169 -2.83 15.35 -13.58
N ILE A 170 -2.02 16.31 -14.07
CA ILE A 170 -2.47 17.42 -14.92
C ILE A 170 -2.61 16.99 -16.39
N PHE A 171 -1.66 16.20 -16.90
CA PHE A 171 -1.57 15.86 -18.33
C PHE A 171 -2.07 14.45 -18.68
N GLY A 172 -2.46 13.63 -17.69
CA GLY A 172 -2.73 12.20 -17.87
C GLY A 172 -3.97 11.81 -18.68
N GLY A 173 -4.77 12.77 -19.15
CA GLY A 173 -6.04 12.48 -19.84
C GLY A 173 -6.97 11.64 -18.95
N LYS A 174 -7.21 10.37 -19.33
CA LYS A 174 -7.86 9.40 -18.43
C LYS A 174 -6.85 8.99 -17.34
N ILE A 175 -6.83 9.73 -16.24
CA ILE A 175 -5.90 9.58 -15.09
C ILE A 175 -5.74 8.10 -14.70
N TYR A 176 -6.83 7.34 -14.62
CA TYR A 176 -6.80 5.90 -14.30
C TYR A 176 -5.88 5.10 -15.25
N ASN A 177 -6.05 5.25 -16.57
CA ASN A 177 -5.28 4.49 -17.57
C ASN A 177 -3.79 4.90 -17.60
N ALA A 178 -3.48 6.14 -17.24
CA ALA A 178 -2.10 6.60 -17.13
C ALA A 178 -1.43 5.99 -15.89
N ILE A 179 -2.10 6.02 -14.74
CA ILE A 179 -1.61 5.42 -13.50
C ILE A 179 -1.50 3.90 -13.63
N GLU A 180 -2.50 3.24 -14.21
CA GLU A 180 -2.50 1.79 -14.44
C GLU A 180 -1.29 1.36 -15.27
N ARG A 181 -1.04 2.02 -16.41
CA ARG A 181 0.14 1.72 -17.23
C ARG A 181 1.44 1.94 -16.46
N MET A 182 1.57 3.05 -15.75
CA MET A 182 2.76 3.34 -14.94
C MET A 182 3.00 2.26 -13.87
N MET A 183 1.96 1.85 -13.14
CA MET A 183 2.04 0.83 -12.09
C MET A 183 2.37 -0.56 -12.66
N VAL A 184 1.73 -0.94 -13.76
CA VAL A 184 2.03 -2.22 -14.45
C VAL A 184 3.47 -2.23 -14.94
N THR A 185 3.95 -1.17 -15.61
CA THR A 185 5.33 -1.07 -16.09
C THR A 185 6.32 -1.19 -14.93
N LYS A 186 6.10 -0.42 -13.86
CA LYS A 186 6.91 -0.47 -12.64
C LYS A 186 6.96 -1.89 -12.05
N LEU A 187 5.80 -2.55 -11.92
CA LEU A 187 5.72 -3.89 -11.37
C LEU A 187 6.53 -4.90 -12.19
N VAL A 188 6.37 -4.87 -13.52
CA VAL A 188 7.08 -5.77 -14.44
C VAL A 188 8.59 -5.53 -14.37
N VAL A 189 9.02 -4.27 -14.36
CA VAL A 189 10.45 -3.92 -14.29
C VAL A 189 11.07 -4.35 -12.96
N VAL A 190 10.43 -4.03 -11.84
CA VAL A 190 10.96 -4.35 -10.50
C VAL A 190 11.00 -5.85 -10.28
N LEU A 191 9.89 -6.56 -10.50
CA LEU A 191 9.85 -8.01 -10.31
C LEU A 191 10.77 -8.73 -11.30
N GLY A 192 10.79 -8.31 -12.57
CA GLY A 192 11.69 -8.87 -13.58
C GLY A 192 13.16 -8.70 -13.21
N TYR A 193 13.56 -7.51 -12.77
CA TYR A 193 14.92 -7.23 -12.32
C TYR A 193 15.32 -8.08 -11.09
N LEU A 194 14.45 -8.16 -10.08
CA LEU A 194 14.70 -8.97 -8.89
C LEU A 194 14.82 -10.45 -9.20
N THR A 195 13.95 -10.99 -10.04
CA THR A 195 14.03 -12.38 -10.47
C THR A 195 15.33 -12.63 -11.23
N PHE A 196 15.72 -11.72 -12.12
CA PHE A 196 16.98 -11.82 -12.86
C PHE A 196 18.19 -11.86 -11.91
N VAL A 197 18.29 -10.90 -10.99
CA VAL A 197 19.39 -10.85 -10.00
C VAL A 197 19.36 -12.08 -9.08
N GLY A 198 18.19 -12.46 -8.59
CA GLY A 198 18.01 -13.61 -7.71
C GLY A 198 18.45 -14.93 -8.34
N VAL A 199 18.18 -15.13 -9.63
CA VAL A 199 18.56 -16.37 -10.34
C VAL A 199 20.03 -16.35 -10.77
N MET A 200 20.54 -15.21 -11.24
CA MET A 200 21.87 -15.13 -11.84
C MET A 200 22.99 -14.82 -10.84
N MET A 201 22.69 -14.15 -9.73
CA MET A 201 23.72 -13.64 -8.80
C MET A 201 23.72 -14.31 -7.41
N VAL A 202 22.68 -15.07 -7.05
CA VAL A 202 22.58 -15.72 -5.73
C VAL A 202 23.02 -17.19 -5.82
N SER A 203 23.93 -17.61 -4.94
CA SER A 203 24.43 -18.99 -4.89
C SER A 203 23.37 -19.93 -4.30
N ARG A 204 23.40 -21.21 -4.69
CA ARG A 204 22.48 -22.24 -4.16
C ARG A 204 22.60 -22.44 -2.65
N GLU A 205 23.78 -22.20 -2.09
CA GLU A 205 24.03 -22.32 -0.64
C GLU A 205 23.25 -21.25 0.14
N THR A 206 23.25 -20.00 -0.35
CA THR A 206 22.48 -18.91 0.26
C THR A 206 20.97 -19.17 0.25
N TRP A 207 20.44 -19.88 -0.76
CA TRP A 207 19.03 -20.27 -0.78
C TRP A 207 18.68 -21.28 0.31
N VAL A 208 19.62 -22.14 0.71
CA VAL A 208 19.41 -23.14 1.76
C VAL A 208 19.58 -22.53 3.14
N ASP A 209 20.50 -21.59 3.32
CA ASP A 209 20.75 -20.93 4.61
C ASP A 209 19.63 -19.97 5.05
N ILE A 210 18.82 -19.47 4.11
CA ILE A 210 17.73 -18.51 4.38
C ILE A 210 16.38 -19.20 4.66
N LEU A 211 16.25 -20.49 4.30
CA LEU A 211 15.03 -21.30 4.47
C LEU A 211 14.94 -21.91 5.87
#